data_AF-A0A382P745-F1
#
_entry.id   AF-A0A382P745-F1
#
_cell.length_a   1.000
_cell.length_b   1.000
_cell.length_c   1.000
_cell.angle_alpha   90.00
_cell.angle_beta   90.00
_cell.angle_gamma   90.00
#
_symmetry.space_group_name_H-M   'P 1'
#
loop_
_entity.id
_entity.type
_entity.pdbx_description
1 polymer ?
#
loop_
_entity_poly.entity_id
_entity_poly.type
_entity_poly.pdbx_seq_one_letter_code
_entity_poly.pdbx_strand_id
1 'polypeptide(L)' 'MDVIRLENMQFYGYHGVSEMERELGGKFEVDLEMFFPLKKAGKSDRIEDTLDYEAAYKLVQSCV' A
#
# COMPACT_ATOMS: atom_id res chain seq x y z
N MET A 1 -14.54 13.92 0.29
CA MET A 1 -13.07 13.78 0.28
C MET A 1 -12.81 12.52 -0.51
N ASP A 2 -11.99 12.59 -1.55
CA ASP A 2 -11.77 11.45 -2.45
C ASP A 2 -10.74 10.50 -1.83
N VAL A 3 -10.76 9.22 -2.24
CA VAL A 3 -9.94 8.16 -1.66
C VAL A 3 -9.49 7.18 -2.74
N ILE A 4 -8.22 6.77 -2.66
CA ILE A 4 -7.67 5.64 -3.39
C ILE A 4 -7.48 4.50 -2.38
N ARG A 5 -7.96 3.31 -2.75
CA ARG A 5 -7.88 2.10 -1.92
C ARG A 5 -7.04 1.04 -2.61
N LEU A 6 -6.09 0.47 -1.88
CA LEU A 6 -5.43 -0.78 -2.21
C LEU A 6 -5.90 -1.81 -1.20
N GLU A 7 -6.68 -2.79 -1.66
CA GLU A 7 -7.30 -3.80 -0.80
C GLU A 7 -6.61 -5.15 -1.00
N ASN A 8 -6.50 -5.93 0.08
CA ASN A 8 -5.94 -7.28 0.10
C ASN A 8 -4.52 -7.37 -0.50
N MET A 9 -3.64 -6.41 -0.20
CA MET A 9 -2.25 -6.52 -0.62
C MET A 9 -1.57 -7.63 0.18
N GLN A 10 -1.07 -8.66 -0.51
CA GLN A 10 -0.45 -9.82 0.11
C GLN A 10 1.07 -9.74 0.04
N PHE A 11 1.69 -9.84 1.21
CA PHE A 11 3.14 -9.80 1.36
C PHE A 11 3.61 -10.99 2.19
N TYR A 12 4.87 -11.40 1.99
CA TYR A 12 5.51 -12.37 2.86
C TYR A 12 6.54 -11.64 3.72
N GLY A 13 6.34 -11.67 5.02
CA GLY A 13 7.17 -10.97 5.99
C GLY A 13 7.64 -11.89 7.10
N TYR A 14 8.63 -11.42 7.86
CA TYR A 14 9.23 -12.15 8.98
C TYR A 14 8.98 -11.46 10.32
N HIS A 15 7.84 -10.77 10.42
CA HIS A 15 7.38 -10.17 11.67
C HIS A 15 6.84 -11.25 12.60
N GLY A 16 7.11 -11.10 13.88
CA GLY A 16 6.71 -12.05 14.91
C GLY A 16 7.40 -11.77 16.23
N VAL A 17 6.79 -12.18 17.33
CA VAL A 17 7.38 -12.01 18.67
C VAL A 17 8.33 -13.16 18.98
N SER A 18 7.97 -14.37 18.56
CA SER A 18 8.80 -15.56 18.76
C SER A 18 9.86 -15.70 17.66
N GLU A 19 10.97 -16.36 17.99
CA GLU A 19 12.00 -16.70 16.99
C GLU A 19 11.44 -17.57 15.86
N MET A 20 10.56 -18.54 16.17
CA MET A 20 9.91 -19.39 15.17
C MET A 20 9.08 -18.60 14.15
N GLU A 21 8.33 -17.58 14.57
CA GLU A 21 7.58 -16.72 13.65
C GLU A 21 8.51 -15.92 12.73
N ARG A 22 9.64 -15.44 13.27
CA ARG A 22 10.63 -14.67 12.52
C ARG A 22 11.50 -15.53 11.60
N GLU A 23 11.63 -16.83 11.87
CA GLU A 23 12.35 -17.78 11.01
C GLU A 23 11.46 -18.33 9.90
N LEU A 24 10.25 -18.78 10.24
CA LEU A 24 9.32 -19.35 9.26
C LEU A 24 8.73 -18.25 8.37
N GLY A 25 8.45 -17.08 8.92
CA GLY A 25 7.73 -16.01 8.24
C GLY A 25 6.25 -16.34 8.00
N GLY A 26 5.53 -15.40 7.41
CA GLY A 26 4.10 -15.52 7.20
C GLY A 26 3.57 -14.61 6.11
N LYS A 27 2.34 -14.91 5.66
CA LYS A 27 1.59 -14.03 4.77
C LYS A 27 0.92 -12.94 5.61
N PHE A 28 1.11 -11.69 5.20
CA PHE A 28 0.45 -10.52 5.74
C PHE A 28 -0.46 -9.94 4.68
N GLU A 29 -1.67 -9.58 5.09
CA GLU A 29 -2.64 -8.86 4.26
C GLU A 29 -2.71 -7.41 4.77
N VAL A 30 -2.59 -6.46 3.85
CA VAL A 30 -2.57 -5.03 4.17
C VAL A 30 -3.58 -4.31 3.29
N ASP A 31 -4.46 -3.55 3.93
CA ASP A 31 -5.33 -2.58 3.27
C ASP A 31 -4.77 -1.17 3.47
N LEU A 32 -4.76 -0.38 2.41
CA LEU A 32 -4.30 1.01 2.43
C LEU A 32 -5.38 1.94 1.86
N GLU A 33 -5.77 2.92 2.68
CA GLU A 33 -6.61 4.04 2.25
C GLU A 33 -5.80 5.33 2.20
N MET A 34 -5.78 5.98 1.03
CA MET A 34 -5.10 7.26 0.83
C MET A 34 -6.13 8.35 0.49
N PHE A 35 -6.27 9.33 1.37
CA PHE A 35 -7.17 10.46 1.18
C PHE A 35 -6.48 11.61 0.45
N PHE A 36 -6.95 11.92 -0.75
CA PHE A 36 -6.34 12.96 -1.59
C PHE A 36 -7.38 13.60 -2.53
N PRO A 37 -7.35 14.92 -2.78
CA PRO A 37 -8.29 15.58 -3.69
C PRO A 37 -8.03 15.18 -5.17
N LEU A 38 -8.88 14.35 -5.76
CA LEU A 38 -8.71 13.84 -7.13
C LEU A 38 -9.30 14.77 -8.20
N LYS A 39 -9.98 15.85 -7.78
CA LYS A 39 -10.61 16.82 -8.70
C LYS A 39 -9.64 17.43 -9.71
N LYS A 40 -8.36 17.63 -9.35
CA LYS A 40 -7.34 18.16 -10.27
C LYS A 40 -6.97 17.12 -11.32
N ALA A 41 -6.57 15.93 -10.88
CA ALA A 41 -6.23 14.80 -11.75
C ALA A 41 -7.35 14.48 -12.75
N GLY A 42 -8.61 14.41 -12.28
CA GLY A 42 -9.76 14.14 -13.15
C GLY A 42 -10.06 15.22 -14.19
N LYS A 43 -9.49 16.43 -14.05
CA LYS A 43 -9.62 17.50 -15.06
C LYS A 43 -8.43 17.59 -16.00
N SER A 44 -7.23 17.35 -15.50
CA SER A 44 -6.00 17.49 -16.28
C SER A 44 -5.63 16.23 -17.03
N ASP A 45 -6.12 15.07 -16.59
CA ASP A 45 -5.75 13.73 -17.12
C ASP A 45 -4.23 13.49 -17.08
N ARG A 46 -3.56 14.10 -16.10
CA ARG A 46 -2.11 14.02 -15.89
C ARG A 46 -1.82 13.14 -14.69
N ILE A 47 -0.93 12.17 -14.86
CA ILE A 47 -0.56 11.25 -13.79
C ILE A 47 0.19 11.96 -12.66
N GLU A 48 0.87 13.08 -12.95
CA GLU A 48 1.57 13.89 -11.95
C GLU A 48 0.61 14.69 -11.05
N ASP A 49 -0.67 14.79 -11.42
CA ASP A 49 -1.70 15.47 -10.63
C ASP A 49 -2.46 14.52 -9.69
N THR A 50 -2.16 13.21 -9.72
CA THR A 50 -2.72 12.19 -8.83
C THR A 50 -1.65 11.58 -7.92
N LEU A 51 -2.07 10.70 -7.00
CA LEU A 51 -1.17 9.84 -6.25
C LEU A 51 -0.75 8.63 -7.09
N ASP A 52 0.54 8.33 -7.04
CA ASP A 52 1.12 7.11 -7.59
C ASP A 52 0.88 5.92 -6.64
N TYR A 53 -0.13 5.12 -6.95
CA TYR A 53 -0.45 3.93 -6.17
C TYR A 53 0.56 2.79 -6.36
N GLU A 54 1.33 2.78 -7.44
CA GLU A 54 2.41 1.80 -7.64
C GLU A 54 3.57 2.10 -6.68
N ALA A 55 3.95 3.36 -6.55
CA ALA A 55 4.92 3.80 -5.55
C ALA A 55 4.44 3.50 -4.12
N ALA A 56 3.16 3.74 -3.83
CA ALA A 56 2.57 3.41 -2.53
C ALA A 56 2.65 1.89 -2.25
N TYR A 57 2.30 1.04 -3.22
CA TYR A 57 2.40 -0.41 -3.09
C TYR A 57 3.83 -0.86 -2.79
N LYS A 58 4.82 -0.35 -3.54
CA LYS A 58 6.24 -0.67 -3.34
C LYS A 58 6.75 -0.21 -1.97
N LEU A 59 6.30 0.95 -1.50
CA LEU A 59 6.64 1.45 -0.18
C LEU A 59 6.07 0.52 0.91
N VAL A 60 4.80 0.13 0.81
CA VAL A 60 4.20 -0.83 1.75
C VAL A 60 4.94 -2.16 1.73
N GLN A 61 5.25 -2.69 0.53
CA GLN A 61 6.02 -3.93 0.38
C GLN A 61 7.37 -3.87 1.09
N SER A 62 8.05 -2.72 1.09
CA SER A 62 9.35 -2.57 1.76
C SER A 62 9.27 -2.52 3.29
N CYS A 63 8.07 -2.33 3.85
CA CYS A 63 7.83 -2.28 5.29
C CYS A 63 7.39 -3.64 5.87
N VAL A 64 6.99 -4.58 5.01
CA VAL A 64 6.55 -5.93 5.40
C VAL A 64 7.71 -6.90 5.29
#